data_AF-A0A4V3I9E3-F1
#
_entry.id   AF-A0A4V3I9E3-F1
#
_cell.length_a   1.000
_cell.length_b   1.000
_cell.length_c   1.000
_cell.angle_alpha   90.00
_cell.angle_beta   90.00
_cell.angle_gamma   90.00
#
_symmetry.space_group_name_H-M   'P 1'
#
loop_
_entity.id
_entity.type
_entity.pdbx_description
1 polymer ?
#
loop_
_entity_poly.entity_id
_entity_poly.type
_entity_poly.pdbx_seq_one_letter_code
_entity_poly.pdbx_strand_id
1 'polypeptide(L)'
;MSNETPTIKRGDEYVVIFSGGPNDGRTDKRISTDGSWDKEITVLTAVDGKETMIDYNMASWRELGGQYHVTYTYDKADSEPVEDPEDRGGRQ
;
A
#
# COMPACT_ATOMS: atom_id res chain seq x y z
N MET A 1 -12.98 -21.21 -8.84
CA MET A 1 -12.75 -19.76 -9.04
C MET A 1 -11.31 -19.64 -9.47
N SER A 2 -11.03 -19.07 -10.65
CA SER A 2 -9.66 -18.91 -11.13
C SER A 2 -8.94 -17.90 -10.21
N ASN A 3 -7.95 -18.38 -9.46
CA ASN A 3 -7.05 -17.60 -8.59
C ASN A 3 -6.04 -16.76 -9.40
N GLU A 4 -6.33 -16.47 -10.66
CA GLU A 4 -5.41 -15.80 -11.55
C GLU A 4 -5.69 -14.29 -11.48
N THR A 5 -4.67 -13.54 -11.07
CA THR A 5 -4.65 -12.10 -11.20
C THR A 5 -4.98 -11.72 -12.65
N PRO A 6 -6.02 -10.89 -12.89
CA PRO A 6 -6.32 -10.34 -14.20
C PRO A 6 -5.09 -9.78 -14.89
N THR A 7 -5.03 -10.01 -16.20
CA THR A 7 -3.98 -9.43 -17.04
C THR A 7 -4.35 -7.97 -17.30
N ILE A 8 -3.84 -7.07 -16.46
CA ILE A 8 -3.81 -5.63 -16.75
C ILE A 8 -2.81 -5.42 -17.89
N LYS A 9 -3.02 -4.47 -18.81
CA LYS A 9 -1.97 -4.20 -19.80
C LYS A 9 -0.84 -3.46 -19.12
N ARG A 10 0.40 -3.85 -19.43
CA ARG A 10 1.58 -3.07 -19.03
C ARG A 10 1.42 -1.63 -19.53
N GLY A 11 1.56 -0.67 -18.61
CA GLY A 11 1.36 0.75 -18.86
C GLY A 11 -0.02 1.28 -18.45
N ASP A 12 -1.00 0.43 -18.20
CA ASP A 12 -2.30 0.86 -17.68
C ASP A 12 -2.21 1.21 -16.19
N GLU A 13 -3.01 2.19 -15.77
CA GLU A 13 -3.15 2.54 -14.36
C GLU A 13 -4.11 1.58 -13.63
N TYR A 14 -3.86 1.34 -12.35
CA TYR A 14 -4.81 0.78 -11.40
C TYR A 14 -4.91 1.66 -10.15
N VAL A 15 -6.08 1.63 -9.51
CA VAL A 15 -6.35 2.37 -8.28
C VAL A 15 -5.93 1.53 -7.09
N VAL A 16 -5.12 2.10 -6.21
CA VAL A 16 -4.76 1.54 -4.90
C VAL A 16 -5.75 2.04 -3.88
N ILE A 17 -6.24 1.14 -3.02
CA ILE A 17 -7.03 1.45 -1.84
C ILE A 17 -6.27 0.93 -0.63
N PHE A 18 -5.88 1.83 0.28
CA PHE A 18 -5.20 1.44 1.52
C PHE A 18 -6.22 1.08 2.60
N SER A 19 -5.97 -0.05 3.28
CA SER A 19 -6.80 -0.55 4.38
C SER A 19 -5.94 -0.78 5.62
N GLY A 20 -6.31 -0.12 6.72
CA GLY A 20 -5.56 -0.08 7.97
C GLY A 20 -4.32 0.82 7.91
N GLY A 21 -3.64 0.94 9.06
CA GLY A 21 -2.40 1.70 9.18
C GLY A 21 -2.55 3.21 8.94
N PRO A 22 -1.43 3.92 8.78
CA PRO A 22 -1.41 5.38 8.62
C PRO A 22 -2.13 5.95 7.39
N ASN A 23 -2.35 5.15 6.34
CA ASN A 23 -3.04 5.60 5.12
C ASN A 23 -4.47 5.05 4.99
N ASP A 24 -5.06 4.49 6.04
CA ASP A 24 -6.39 3.88 5.96
C ASP A 24 -7.42 4.79 5.28
N GLY A 25 -8.16 4.21 4.32
CA GLY A 25 -9.18 4.91 3.53
C GLY A 25 -8.66 5.84 2.45
N ARG A 26 -7.34 6.03 2.32
CA ARG A 26 -6.74 6.78 1.20
C ARG A 26 -6.69 5.94 -0.06
N THR A 27 -6.58 6.64 -1.18
CA THR A 27 -6.39 6.03 -2.50
C THR A 27 -5.20 6.65 -3.21
N ASP A 28 -4.56 5.86 -4.06
CA ASP A 28 -3.52 6.31 -4.98
C ASP A 28 -3.71 5.65 -6.36
N LYS A 29 -2.85 5.98 -7.32
CA LYS A 29 -2.78 5.33 -8.62
C LYS A 29 -1.37 4.83 -8.89
N ARG A 30 -1.28 3.64 -9.48
CA ARG A 30 -0.03 3.05 -9.92
C ARG A 30 -0.14 2.53 -11.34
N ILE A 31 0.99 2.47 -12.02
CA ILE A 31 1.09 1.94 -13.38
C ILE A 31 1.48 0.47 -13.28
N SER A 32 0.78 -0.41 -14.00
CA SER A 32 1.18 -1.80 -14.16
C SER A 32 2.49 -1.89 -14.93
N THR A 33 3.52 -2.46 -14.32
CA THR A 33 4.86 -2.54 -14.93
C THR A 33 5.11 -3.86 -15.65
N ASP A 34 4.41 -4.93 -15.26
CA ASP A 34 4.59 -6.30 -15.73
C ASP A 34 3.31 -6.95 -16.29
N GLY A 35 2.20 -6.19 -16.34
CA GLY A 35 0.89 -6.71 -16.73
C GLY A 35 0.07 -7.27 -15.57
N SER A 36 0.47 -6.96 -14.33
CA SER A 36 -0.25 -7.20 -13.08
C SER A 36 -0.20 -5.93 -12.20
N TRP A 37 -0.77 -6.00 -11.01
CA TRP A 37 -0.45 -5.09 -9.89
C TRP A 37 0.67 -5.66 -9.02
N ASP A 38 1.30 -4.79 -8.24
CA ASP A 38 2.35 -5.14 -7.29
C ASP A 38 1.77 -6.02 -6.17
N LYS A 39 2.52 -7.01 -5.67
CA LYS A 39 2.05 -7.83 -4.53
C LYS A 39 2.17 -7.10 -3.20
N GLU A 40 3.15 -6.20 -3.12
CA GLU A 40 3.49 -5.39 -1.96
C GLU A 40 3.85 -4.01 -2.47
N ILE A 41 3.48 -2.98 -1.71
CA ILE A 41 3.87 -1.61 -1.98
C ILE A 41 4.37 -0.95 -0.69
N THR A 42 5.49 -0.25 -0.81
CA THR A 42 6.00 0.64 0.24
C THR A 42 5.63 2.07 -0.10
N VAL A 43 5.10 2.80 0.89
CA VAL A 43 4.74 4.22 0.75
C VAL A 43 5.39 5.05 1.83
N LEU A 44 5.97 6.18 1.44
CA LEU A 44 6.46 7.19 2.37
C LEU A 44 5.27 7.95 2.95
N THR A 45 5.13 7.97 4.27
CA THR A 45 4.00 8.61 4.96
C THR A 45 4.47 9.40 6.15
N ALA A 46 3.88 10.58 6.36
CA ALA A 46 4.10 11.35 7.57
C ALA A 46 3.35 10.72 8.75
N VAL A 47 4.07 10.15 9.71
CA VAL A 47 3.56 9.68 11.00
C VAL A 47 4.16 10.56 12.09
N ASP A 48 3.31 11.25 12.86
CA ASP A 48 3.72 12.21 13.90
C ASP A 48 4.75 13.25 13.43
N GLY A 49 4.57 13.73 12.19
CA GLY A 49 5.43 14.75 11.58
C GLY A 49 6.78 14.23 11.06
N LYS A 50 7.00 12.92 11.04
CA LYS A 50 8.17 12.28 10.44
C LYS A 50 7.79 11.46 9.22
N GLU A 51 8.60 11.51 8.18
CA GLU A 51 8.47 10.59 7.06
C GLU A 51 8.88 9.17 7.51
N THR A 52 8.04 8.19 7.21
CA THR A 52 8.20 6.78 7.59
C THR A 52 7.78 5.91 6.42
N MET A 53 8.55 4.86 6.12
CA MET A 53 8.23 3.88 5.08
C MET A 53 7.24 2.85 5.64
N ILE A 54 6.07 2.79 5.04
CA ILE A 54 4.98 1.89 5.46
C ILE A 54 4.67 0.91 4.34
N ASP A 55 4.67 -0.37 4.67
CA ASP A 55 4.40 -1.46 3.75
C ASP A 55 2.94 -1.90 3.80
N TYR A 56 2.41 -2.24 2.63
CA TYR A 56 1.08 -2.80 2.46
C TYR A 56 1.10 -3.97 1.48
N ASN A 57 0.40 -5.03 1.83
CA ASN A 57 0.27 -6.24 1.03
C ASN A 57 -1.06 -6.30 0.29
N MET A 58 -1.03 -6.75 -0.97
CA MET A 58 -2.24 -6.94 -1.79
C MET A 58 -3.17 -7.94 -1.09
N ALA A 59 -4.42 -7.53 -0.88
CA ALA A 59 -5.42 -8.35 -0.19
C ALA A 59 -6.59 -8.75 -1.09
N SER A 60 -7.10 -7.82 -1.91
CA SER A 60 -8.22 -8.09 -2.81
C SER A 60 -8.27 -7.11 -3.96
N TRP A 61 -9.12 -7.38 -4.95
CA TRP A 61 -9.34 -6.49 -6.07
C TRP A 61 -10.78 -6.57 -6.58
N ARG A 62 -11.19 -5.54 -7.31
CA ARG A 62 -12.44 -5.51 -8.08
C ARG A 62 -12.28 -4.62 -9.31
N GLU A 63 -13.02 -4.94 -10.36
CA GLU A 63 -13.16 -4.07 -11.52
C GLU A 63 -14.44 -3.23 -11.38
N LEU A 64 -14.32 -1.92 -11.57
CA LEU A 64 -15.43 -0.97 -11.54
C LEU A 64 -15.34 -0.03 -12.74
N GLY A 65 -16.33 -0.07 -13.63
CA GLY A 65 -16.38 0.83 -14.78
C GLY A 65 -15.17 0.75 -15.72
N GLY A 66 -14.55 -0.43 -15.85
CA GLY A 66 -13.35 -0.64 -16.66
C GLY A 66 -12.03 -0.26 -15.98
N GLN A 67 -12.06 0.12 -14.70
CA GLN A 67 -10.89 0.43 -13.89
C GLN A 67 -10.71 -0.64 -12.80
N TYR A 68 -9.49 -1.15 -12.65
CA TYR A 68 -9.17 -2.03 -11.53
C TYR A 68 -8.89 -1.23 -10.26
N HIS A 69 -9.51 -1.66 -9.17
CA HIS A 69 -9.29 -1.17 -7.81
C HIS A 69 -8.72 -2.31 -6.98
N VAL A 70 -7.51 -2.13 -6.47
CA VAL A 70 -6.76 -3.14 -5.71
C VAL A 70 -6.63 -2.63 -4.28
N THR A 71 -7.07 -3.45 -3.33
CA THR A 71 -6.97 -3.15 -1.90
C THR A 71 -5.68 -3.73 -1.35
N TYR A 72 -4.91 -2.88 -0.68
CA TYR A 72 -3.68 -3.24 0.01
C TYR A 72 -3.87 -3.03 1.52
N THR A 73 -3.58 -4.06 2.30
CA THR A 73 -3.71 -4.06 3.76
C THR A 73 -2.38 -3.77 4.42
N TYR A 74 -2.39 -2.92 5.44
CA TYR A 74 -1.21 -2.53 6.20
C TYR A 74 -0.45 -3.74 6.75
N ASP A 75 0.85 -3.82 6.44
CA ASP A 75 1.76 -4.81 6.98
C ASP A 75 2.67 -4.18 8.03
N LYS A 76 2.27 -4.30 9.30
CA LYS A 76 3.06 -3.79 10.42
C LYS A 76 4.39 -4.51 10.60
N ALA A 77 4.49 -5.78 10.21
CA ALA A 77 5.69 -6.57 10.48
C ALA A 77 6.85 -6.14 9.58
N ASP A 78 6.54 -5.76 8.34
CA ASP A 78 7.55 -5.36 7.35
C ASP A 78 7.75 -3.84 7.26
N SER A 79 6.83 -3.04 7.81
CA SER A 79 6.95 -1.57 7.88
C SER A 79 8.07 -1.09 8.82
N GLU A 80 8.58 0.12 8.55
CA GLU A 80 9.41 0.83 9.53
C GLU A 80 8.66 1.00 10.86
N PRO A 81 9.34 0.79 12.00
CA PRO A 81 8.73 1.00 13.29
C PRO A 81 8.37 2.47 13.47
N VAL A 82 7.11 2.73 13.78
CA VAL A 82 6.67 4.04 14.25
C VAL A 82 7.22 4.21 15.67
N GLU A 83 8.33 4.93 15.80
CA GLU A 83 8.88 5.28 17.12
C GLU A 83 7.93 6.19 17.89
N ASP A 84 7.57 5.80 19.12
CA ASP A 84 6.85 6.67 20.04
C ASP A 84 7.72 7.92 20.35
N PRO A 85 7.19 9.14 20.28
CA PRO A 85 7.88 10.34 20.72
C PRO A 85 8.53 10.23 22.12
N GLU A 86 7.97 9.47 23.04
CA GLU A 86 8.48 9.30 24.42
C GLU A 86 9.75 8.44 24.51
N ASP A 87 10.01 7.56 23.55
CA ASP A 87 11.18 6.66 23.55
C ASP A 87 12.49 7.35 23.07
N ARG A 88 12.42 8.63 22.68
CA ARG A 88 13.61 9.43 22.30
C ARG A 88 14.39 10.02 23.48
N GLY A 89 14.02 9.63 24.71
CA GLY A 89 14.55 10.16 25.97
C GLY A 89 15.85 9.55 26.49
N GLY A 90 16.57 8.75 25.70
CA GLY A 90 17.85 8.16 26.09
C GLY A 90 19.01 9.18 26.15
N ARG A 91 19.00 10.13 27.08
CA ARG A 91 20.22 10.81 27.51
C ARG A 91 21.01 9.88 28.43
N GLN A 92 22.23 9.52 28.03
CA GLN A 92 23.34 9.38 28.97
C GLN A 92 24.34 10.51 28.69
#